data_AF-A0AAW7HNZ4-F1
#
_entry.id   AF-A0AAW7HNZ4-F1
#
_cell.length_a   1.000
_cell.length_b   1.000
_cell.length_c   1.000
_cell.angle_alpha   90.00
_cell.angle_beta   90.00
_cell.angle_gamma   90.00
#
_symmetry.space_group_name_H-M   'P 1'
#
loop_
_entity.id
_entity.type
_entity.pdbx_description
1 polymer ?
#
loop_
_entity_poly.entity_id
_entity_poly.type
_entity_poly.pdbx_seq_one_letter_code
_entity_poly.pdbx_strand_id
1 'polypeptide(L)'
;MKQKDALVGIADRITGAEPLQPEALGFSLLEYGEAAFELVLDSLVGEFPFLWNGREYFEGGESEKFDHLFCWLVREIFDFPCGLIRPEADLAKLLAVAAALDCDDQLWGEIYRINPVLPERVIAALASLIKESHVDSERVISRYYCSDSHVREIKEDIANKDWKSVEWVIDQFWMDYRSPIKLQAAAALHRYNVPLLQSLIEGEKDFFELASYTRHAPIEKIMPLAVASQNWTFKFWAFHRSVTHASRNIPSSPNEWEVLLREASKSPTEWPRWLSVINEYPSRYPQIQKALGSALAQAEGWALDIYVSSISMITPDMARKPVASALSVFRERAALKERKRLWQASFNKWKDWDFDAKGKSKHLFSVSSSSLDYAVIGYFVECLDAKQRHELIEQLRSRAVLLDQSWHPSTSSAMTERFKLASTYQPLAQAELACSSQIDWHIGDSFSTPPWEDGSLYRSLRYDTDFDNPTFLTI
;
A
#
# COMPACT_ATOMS: atom_id res chain seq x y z
N MET A 1 -8.51 -11.81 -35.62
CA MET A 1 -7.44 -11.72 -34.60
C MET A 1 -8.03 -11.07 -33.36
N LYS A 2 -7.73 -11.55 -32.14
CA LYS A 2 -8.16 -10.86 -30.91
C LYS A 2 -7.40 -9.54 -30.79
N GLN A 3 -8.06 -8.47 -30.37
CA GLN A 3 -7.40 -7.16 -30.26
C GLN A 3 -6.24 -7.17 -29.25
N LYS A 4 -6.40 -7.85 -28.11
CA LYS A 4 -5.32 -8.01 -27.13
C LYS A 4 -4.07 -8.74 -27.66
N ASP A 5 -4.23 -9.54 -28.71
CA ASP A 5 -3.14 -10.28 -29.34
C ASP A 5 -2.53 -9.50 -30.52
N ALA A 6 -2.99 -8.25 -30.79
CA ALA A 6 -2.59 -7.46 -31.95
C ALA A 6 -1.08 -7.22 -32.00
N LEU A 7 -0.47 -6.87 -30.87
CA LEU A 7 0.95 -6.58 -30.82
C LEU A 7 1.83 -7.84 -30.80
N VAL A 8 1.26 -9.01 -30.51
CA VAL A 8 2.03 -10.26 -30.37
C VAL A 8 2.63 -10.65 -31.73
N GLY A 9 3.96 -10.53 -31.84
CA GLY A 9 4.69 -10.85 -33.08
C GLY A 9 4.50 -9.83 -34.20
N ILE A 10 3.97 -8.64 -33.92
CA ILE A 10 3.76 -7.60 -34.94
C ILE A 10 5.06 -7.18 -35.62
N ALA A 11 6.17 -7.16 -34.89
CA ALA A 11 7.50 -6.86 -35.43
C ALA A 11 7.87 -7.77 -36.61
N ASP A 12 7.47 -9.04 -36.57
CA ASP A 12 7.72 -9.98 -37.66
C ASP A 12 6.73 -9.76 -38.82
N ARG A 13 5.45 -9.50 -38.50
CA ARG A 13 4.37 -9.34 -39.48
C ARG A 13 4.52 -8.11 -40.37
N ILE A 14 5.10 -7.03 -39.86
CA ILE A 14 5.24 -5.78 -40.62
C ILE A 14 6.39 -5.80 -41.65
N THR A 15 7.12 -6.92 -41.77
CA THR A 15 8.21 -7.07 -42.74
C THR A 15 7.65 -6.98 -44.17
N GLY A 16 7.79 -5.81 -44.80
CA GLY A 16 7.29 -5.55 -46.16
C GLY A 16 5.87 -4.94 -46.22
N ALA A 17 5.28 -4.59 -45.08
CA ALA A 17 4.02 -3.83 -45.04
C ALA A 17 4.24 -2.39 -45.52
N GLU A 18 3.24 -1.81 -46.21
CA GLU A 18 3.26 -0.39 -46.55
C GLU A 18 2.75 0.45 -45.38
N PRO A 19 3.43 1.55 -45.02
CA PRO A 19 3.00 2.40 -43.91
C PRO A 19 1.70 3.14 -44.24
N LEU A 20 0.75 3.12 -43.30
CA LEU A 20 -0.51 3.86 -43.40
C LEU A 20 -0.45 5.12 -42.52
N GLN A 21 -0.35 6.29 -43.16
CA GLN A 21 -0.36 7.58 -42.47
C GLN A 21 -1.80 7.98 -42.09
N PRO A 22 -2.05 8.33 -40.81
CA PRO A 22 -3.35 8.89 -40.42
C PRO A 22 -3.61 10.28 -41.01
N GLU A 23 -4.78 10.47 -41.60
CA GLU A 23 -5.26 11.77 -42.06
C GLU A 23 -5.56 12.71 -40.88
N ALA A 24 -5.96 12.15 -39.73
CA ALA A 24 -6.28 12.85 -38.50
C ALA A 24 -5.11 13.68 -37.91
N LEU A 25 -3.87 13.52 -38.39
CA LEU A 25 -2.69 14.22 -37.87
C LEU A 25 -2.38 15.58 -38.55
N GLY A 26 -3.29 16.05 -39.40
CA GLY A 26 -3.14 17.28 -40.21
C GLY A 26 -3.10 18.62 -39.44
N PHE A 27 -3.27 18.63 -38.12
CA PHE A 27 -3.25 19.85 -37.30
C PHE A 27 -2.12 19.85 -36.25
N SER A 28 -1.65 21.03 -35.85
CA SER A 28 -0.53 21.20 -34.89
C SER A 28 -1.03 21.10 -33.44
N LEU A 29 -0.40 20.24 -32.62
CA LEU A 29 -0.85 19.93 -31.24
C LEU A 29 -0.52 20.99 -30.19
N LEU A 30 0.45 21.89 -30.44
CA LEU A 30 1.00 22.76 -29.38
C LEU A 30 0.26 24.08 -29.14
N GLU A 31 -0.79 24.40 -29.89
CA GLU A 31 -1.61 25.59 -29.57
C GLU A 31 -2.64 25.32 -28.45
N TYR A 32 -2.88 24.06 -28.06
CA TYR A 32 -4.05 23.68 -27.25
C TYR A 32 -3.80 22.68 -26.10
N GLY A 33 -2.56 22.22 -25.86
CA GLY A 33 -2.20 21.39 -24.69
C GLY A 33 -2.85 19.99 -24.67
N GLU A 34 -3.11 19.42 -23.47
CA GLU A 34 -3.74 18.09 -23.30
C GLU A 34 -5.08 17.93 -24.05
N ALA A 35 -5.86 19.01 -24.18
CA ALA A 35 -7.12 18.99 -24.91
C ALA A 35 -6.94 18.63 -26.38
N ALA A 36 -5.79 18.95 -26.98
CA ALA A 36 -5.49 18.55 -28.35
C ALA A 36 -5.02 17.10 -28.46
N PHE A 37 -4.41 16.52 -27.42
CA PHE A 37 -4.06 15.11 -27.42
C PHE A 37 -5.31 14.23 -27.43
N GLU A 38 -6.29 14.54 -26.58
CA GLU A 38 -7.59 13.86 -26.56
C GLU A 38 -8.32 14.05 -27.90
N LEU A 39 -8.27 15.25 -28.48
CA LEU A 39 -8.85 15.50 -29.81
C LEU A 39 -8.20 14.65 -30.90
N VAL A 40 -6.87 14.44 -30.85
CA VAL A 40 -6.17 13.56 -31.79
C VAL A 40 -6.58 12.11 -31.55
N LEU A 41 -6.67 11.65 -30.31
CA LEU A 41 -7.17 10.31 -30.00
C LEU A 41 -8.58 10.08 -30.53
N ASP A 42 -9.50 11.02 -30.28
CA ASP A 42 -10.88 10.96 -30.79
C ASP A 42 -10.91 10.95 -32.32
N SER A 43 -10.06 11.75 -32.97
CA SER A 43 -9.95 11.79 -34.43
C SER A 43 -9.40 10.49 -35.00
N LEU A 44 -8.38 9.89 -34.34
CA LEU A 44 -7.82 8.60 -34.71
C LEU A 44 -8.84 7.47 -34.56
N VAL A 45 -9.66 7.51 -33.50
CA VAL A 45 -10.75 6.54 -33.31
C VAL A 45 -11.84 6.74 -34.36
N GLY A 46 -12.12 7.97 -34.77
CA GLY A 46 -13.03 8.27 -35.88
C GLY A 46 -12.54 7.72 -37.22
N GLU A 47 -11.25 7.87 -37.52
CA GLU A 47 -10.61 7.37 -38.74
C GLU A 47 -10.43 5.85 -38.73
N PHE A 48 -10.04 5.30 -37.58
CA PHE A 48 -9.77 3.88 -37.33
C PHE A 48 -10.63 3.36 -36.17
N PRO A 49 -11.92 3.03 -36.42
CA PRO A 49 -12.84 2.56 -35.37
C PRO A 49 -12.38 1.28 -34.63
N PHE A 50 -11.43 0.55 -35.20
CA PHE A 50 -10.83 -0.62 -34.56
C PHE A 50 -9.85 -0.29 -33.43
N LEU A 51 -9.39 0.97 -33.31
CA LEU A 51 -8.57 1.42 -32.16
C LEU A 51 -9.40 1.60 -30.88
N TRP A 52 -10.73 1.46 -30.96
CA TRP A 52 -11.60 1.48 -29.80
C TRP A 52 -11.43 0.20 -28.95
N ASN A 53 -10.89 0.32 -27.74
CA ASN A 53 -10.58 -0.76 -26.78
C ASN A 53 -11.79 -1.57 -26.24
N GLY A 54 -12.98 -1.39 -26.80
CA GLY A 54 -14.20 -2.10 -26.43
C GLY A 54 -14.53 -3.33 -27.28
N ARG A 55 -13.76 -3.63 -28.34
CA ARG A 55 -14.01 -4.80 -29.21
C ARG A 55 -13.12 -5.97 -28.82
N GLU A 56 -13.63 -7.19 -28.92
CA GLU A 56 -12.81 -8.38 -28.62
C GLU A 56 -11.97 -8.82 -29.84
N TYR A 57 -12.45 -8.55 -31.05
CA TYR A 57 -11.84 -9.00 -32.31
C TYR A 57 -11.76 -7.88 -33.34
N PHE A 58 -10.73 -7.95 -34.20
CA PHE A 58 -10.71 -7.22 -35.47
C PHE A 58 -11.63 -7.87 -36.50
N GLU A 59 -12.29 -7.03 -37.29
CA GLU A 59 -13.16 -7.42 -38.40
C GLU A 59 -12.57 -6.94 -39.74
N GLY A 60 -13.05 -7.46 -40.87
CA GLY A 60 -12.86 -6.85 -42.20
C GLY A 60 -11.50 -6.21 -42.54
N GLY A 61 -10.39 -6.95 -42.43
CA GLY A 61 -9.05 -6.46 -42.79
C GLY A 61 -8.46 -5.42 -41.83
N GLU A 62 -9.14 -5.10 -40.72
CA GLU A 62 -8.67 -4.13 -39.72
C GLU A 62 -7.33 -4.53 -39.10
N SER A 63 -7.02 -5.83 -39.00
CA SER A 63 -5.71 -6.30 -38.52
C SER A 63 -4.56 -5.88 -39.43
N GLU A 64 -4.78 -5.86 -40.75
CA GLU A 64 -3.77 -5.43 -41.72
C GLU A 64 -3.59 -3.91 -41.64
N LYS A 65 -4.68 -3.15 -41.49
CA LYS A 65 -4.62 -1.70 -41.25
C LYS A 65 -3.89 -1.35 -39.96
N PHE A 66 -4.10 -2.13 -38.89
CA PHE A 66 -3.39 -1.98 -37.62
C PHE A 66 -1.88 -2.19 -37.82
N ASP A 67 -1.49 -3.25 -38.54
CA ASP A 67 -0.08 -3.54 -38.86
C ASP A 67 0.55 -2.41 -39.70
N HIS A 68 -0.17 -1.87 -40.69
CA HIS A 68 0.29 -0.75 -41.52
C HIS A 68 0.43 0.55 -40.73
N LEU A 69 -0.48 0.83 -39.80
CA LEU A 69 -0.42 2.01 -38.92
C LEU A 69 0.74 1.89 -37.93
N PHE A 70 0.97 0.71 -37.37
CA PHE A 70 2.14 0.44 -36.53
C PHE A 70 3.46 0.59 -37.32
N CYS A 71 3.51 0.09 -38.56
CA CYS A 71 4.65 0.27 -39.46
C CYS A 71 4.95 1.77 -39.71
N TRP A 72 3.90 2.56 -39.95
CA TRP A 72 4.02 4.01 -40.08
C TRP A 72 4.57 4.66 -38.81
N LEU A 73 4.01 4.34 -37.64
CA LEU A 73 4.48 4.91 -36.36
C LEU A 73 5.97 4.61 -36.13
N VAL A 74 6.39 3.36 -36.33
CA VAL A 74 7.79 2.94 -36.20
C VAL A 74 8.67 3.79 -37.11
N ARG A 75 8.31 3.91 -38.38
CA ARG A 75 9.07 4.69 -39.35
C ARG A 75 9.21 6.15 -38.93
N GLU A 76 8.12 6.81 -38.57
CA GLU A 76 8.14 8.22 -38.17
C GLU A 76 8.95 8.48 -36.88
N ILE A 77 8.95 7.53 -35.94
CA ILE A 77 9.79 7.63 -34.73
C ILE A 77 11.28 7.57 -35.09
N PHE A 78 11.69 6.69 -36.01
CA PHE A 78 13.11 6.54 -36.35
C PHE A 78 13.60 7.56 -37.39
N ASP A 79 12.74 7.95 -38.33
CA ASP A 79 12.99 8.99 -39.33
C ASP A 79 12.69 10.41 -38.82
N PHE A 80 12.40 10.55 -37.51
CA PHE A 80 11.93 11.79 -36.89
C PHE A 80 12.72 13.02 -37.36
N PRO A 81 12.12 14.08 -37.92
CA PRO A 81 12.86 15.09 -38.67
C PRO A 81 13.92 15.87 -37.85
N CYS A 82 15.00 16.28 -38.52
CA CYS A 82 15.98 17.22 -37.96
C CYS A 82 15.56 18.67 -38.21
N GLY A 83 15.84 19.57 -37.26
CA GLY A 83 15.62 21.01 -37.44
C GLY A 83 14.17 21.47 -37.25
N LEU A 84 13.31 20.64 -36.65
CA LEU A 84 11.97 21.06 -36.22
C LEU A 84 12.08 22.20 -35.22
N ILE A 85 11.19 23.19 -35.36
CA ILE A 85 11.14 24.34 -34.45
C ILE A 85 10.63 23.91 -33.06
N ARG A 86 9.72 22.93 -33.01
CA ARG A 86 9.15 22.35 -31.79
C ARG A 86 9.03 20.81 -31.90
N PRO A 87 10.13 20.06 -31.74
CA PRO A 87 10.12 18.60 -31.86
C PRO A 87 9.15 17.92 -30.87
N GLU A 88 8.83 18.55 -29.74
CA GLU A 88 7.87 18.05 -28.76
C GLU A 88 6.45 17.97 -29.34
N ALA A 89 6.05 18.95 -30.16
CA ALA A 89 4.72 19.00 -30.78
C ALA A 89 4.46 17.81 -31.70
N ASP A 90 5.44 17.54 -32.55
CA ASP A 90 5.35 16.49 -33.55
C ASP A 90 5.51 15.12 -32.89
N LEU A 91 6.36 15.01 -31.87
CA LEU A 91 6.47 13.79 -31.09
C LEU A 91 5.18 13.48 -30.32
N ALA A 92 4.49 14.48 -29.76
CA ALA A 92 3.21 14.28 -29.07
C ALA A 92 2.15 13.64 -30.00
N LYS A 93 2.17 13.93 -31.31
CA LYS A 93 1.28 13.29 -32.29
C LYS A 93 1.58 11.80 -32.42
N LEU A 94 2.86 11.46 -32.52
CA LEU A 94 3.31 10.08 -32.59
C LEU A 94 2.95 9.33 -31.29
N LEU A 95 3.07 10.00 -30.13
CA LEU A 95 2.65 9.42 -28.86
C LEU A 95 1.13 9.23 -28.74
N ALA A 96 0.31 10.02 -29.44
CA ALA A 96 -1.13 9.80 -29.51
C ALA A 96 -1.46 8.53 -30.30
N VAL A 97 -0.79 8.33 -31.44
CA VAL A 97 -0.90 7.09 -32.21
C VAL A 97 -0.36 5.91 -31.39
N ALA A 98 0.75 6.08 -30.67
CA ALA A 98 1.28 5.08 -29.76
C ALA A 98 0.25 4.70 -28.69
N ALA A 99 -0.37 5.69 -28.03
CA ALA A 99 -1.39 5.44 -27.01
C ALA A 99 -2.62 4.70 -27.57
N ALA A 100 -3.00 4.95 -28.83
CA ALA A 100 -4.12 4.27 -29.48
C ALA A 100 -3.77 2.84 -29.93
N LEU A 101 -2.50 2.57 -30.26
CA LEU A 101 -2.01 1.25 -30.68
C LEU A 101 -1.59 0.36 -29.50
N ASP A 102 -1.33 0.93 -28.33
CA ASP A 102 -0.81 0.17 -27.18
C ASP A 102 -1.87 -0.75 -26.58
N CYS A 103 -1.57 -2.04 -26.57
CA CYS A 103 -2.39 -3.08 -25.94
C CYS A 103 -1.54 -3.74 -24.85
N ASP A 104 -2.04 -3.70 -23.61
CA ASP A 104 -1.41 -4.31 -22.43
C ASP A 104 0.08 -3.90 -22.21
N ASP A 105 0.42 -2.63 -22.50
CA ASP A 105 1.77 -2.05 -22.31
C ASP A 105 2.89 -2.76 -23.09
N GLN A 106 2.54 -3.37 -24.23
CA GLN A 106 3.44 -4.16 -25.08
C GLN A 106 4.07 -3.36 -26.22
N LEU A 107 3.51 -2.20 -26.60
CA LEU A 107 3.90 -1.48 -27.82
C LEU A 107 5.39 -1.22 -27.91
N TRP A 108 5.96 -0.54 -26.91
CA TRP A 108 7.39 -0.20 -26.88
C TRP A 108 8.29 -1.44 -26.81
N GLY A 109 7.76 -2.58 -26.33
CA GLY A 109 8.44 -3.86 -26.38
C GLY A 109 8.66 -4.35 -27.82
N GLU A 110 7.64 -4.23 -28.66
CA GLU A 110 7.69 -4.60 -30.08
C GLU A 110 8.49 -3.60 -30.92
N ILE A 111 8.33 -2.28 -30.67
CA ILE A 111 9.16 -1.25 -31.33
C ILE A 111 10.66 -1.49 -31.04
N TYR A 112 11.00 -1.86 -29.80
CA TYR A 112 12.37 -2.20 -29.43
C TYR A 112 12.92 -3.44 -30.13
N ARG A 113 12.08 -4.43 -30.45
CA ARG A 113 12.52 -5.62 -31.22
C ARG A 113 12.92 -5.24 -32.64
N ILE A 114 12.23 -4.28 -33.24
CA ILE A 114 12.53 -3.79 -34.59
C ILE A 114 13.82 -2.98 -34.58
N ASN A 115 13.92 -2.02 -33.65
CA ASN A 115 15.12 -1.23 -33.49
C ASN A 115 15.37 -0.89 -32.00
N PRO A 116 16.47 -1.40 -31.41
CA PRO A 116 16.77 -1.24 -30.00
C PRO A 116 17.35 0.13 -29.63
N VAL A 117 17.57 1.02 -30.61
CA VAL A 117 18.16 2.35 -30.37
C VAL A 117 17.24 3.45 -30.91
N LEU A 118 16.70 4.28 -30.01
CA LEU A 118 16.00 5.51 -30.40
C LEU A 118 17.00 6.63 -30.75
N PRO A 119 16.66 7.51 -31.72
CA PRO A 119 17.45 8.70 -31.97
C PRO A 119 17.55 9.58 -30.71
N GLU A 120 18.74 10.14 -30.43
CA GLU A 120 18.97 10.99 -29.24
C GLU A 120 17.99 12.18 -29.16
N ARG A 121 17.61 12.74 -30.30
CA ARG A 121 16.60 13.82 -30.40
C ARG A 121 15.22 13.39 -29.92
N VAL A 122 14.82 12.14 -30.19
CA VAL A 122 13.55 11.58 -29.71
C VAL A 122 13.64 11.41 -28.20
N ILE A 123 14.74 10.86 -27.69
CA ILE A 123 14.98 10.73 -26.24
C ILE A 123 14.92 12.10 -25.54
N ALA A 124 15.54 13.13 -26.12
CA ALA A 124 15.50 14.49 -25.59
C ALA A 124 14.09 15.09 -25.61
N ALA A 125 13.35 14.94 -26.72
CA ALA A 125 11.97 15.41 -26.85
C ALA A 125 11.01 14.67 -25.92
N LEU A 126 11.18 13.35 -25.69
CA LEU A 126 10.42 12.59 -24.69
C LEU A 126 10.61 13.18 -23.28
N ALA A 127 11.87 13.49 -22.92
CA ALA A 127 12.17 14.10 -21.63
C ALA A 127 11.61 15.54 -21.51
N SER A 128 11.61 16.32 -22.60
CA SER A 128 10.99 17.66 -22.61
C SER A 128 9.48 17.56 -22.45
N LEU A 129 8.82 16.65 -23.18
CA LEU A 129 7.37 16.42 -23.07
C LEU A 129 6.93 16.04 -21.65
N ILE A 130 7.69 15.19 -20.97
CA ILE A 130 7.42 14.84 -19.57
C ILE A 130 7.48 16.09 -18.68
N LYS A 131 8.47 16.96 -18.88
CA LYS A 131 8.62 18.20 -18.10
C LYS A 131 7.56 19.24 -18.45
N GLU A 132 7.21 19.40 -19.72
CA GLU A 132 6.23 20.38 -20.20
C GLU A 132 4.80 20.00 -19.82
N SER A 133 4.50 18.69 -19.77
CA SER A 133 3.18 18.18 -19.41
C SER A 133 2.99 18.08 -17.88
N HIS A 134 3.75 18.85 -17.09
CA HIS A 134 3.75 18.82 -15.62
C HIS A 134 2.33 18.89 -15.05
N VAL A 135 2.05 18.05 -14.04
CA VAL A 135 0.74 18.04 -13.38
C VAL A 135 0.53 19.36 -12.67
N ASP A 136 -0.60 20.02 -12.95
CA ASP A 136 -1.00 21.23 -12.23
C ASP A 136 -1.68 20.84 -10.91
N SER A 137 -0.87 20.73 -9.86
CA SER A 137 -1.31 20.41 -8.50
C SER A 137 -2.38 21.35 -7.95
N GLU A 138 -2.33 22.64 -8.30
CA GLU A 138 -3.36 23.59 -7.86
C GLU A 138 -4.68 23.32 -8.56
N ARG A 139 -4.65 23.01 -9.85
CA ARG A 139 -5.84 22.62 -10.61
C ARG A 139 -6.42 21.30 -10.13
N VAL A 140 -5.59 20.29 -9.82
CA VAL A 140 -6.05 19.01 -9.27
C VAL A 140 -6.81 19.23 -7.95
N ILE A 141 -6.23 20.01 -7.04
CA ILE A 141 -6.85 20.26 -5.73
C ILE A 141 -8.10 21.17 -5.84
N SER A 142 -8.08 22.19 -6.72
CA SER A 142 -9.16 23.18 -6.83
C SER A 142 -10.41 22.70 -7.58
N ARG A 143 -10.31 21.68 -8.44
CA ARG A 143 -11.43 21.16 -9.24
C ARG A 143 -12.61 20.62 -8.43
N TYR A 144 -12.43 20.30 -7.15
CA TYR A 144 -13.37 19.47 -6.40
C TYR A 144 -14.16 20.19 -5.30
N TYR A 145 -14.44 21.49 -5.46
CA TYR A 145 -15.23 22.28 -4.49
C TYR A 145 -14.71 22.18 -3.04
N CYS A 146 -13.42 21.88 -2.87
CA CYS A 146 -12.76 22.01 -1.58
C CYS A 146 -12.82 23.49 -1.18
N SER A 147 -13.30 23.79 0.02
CA SER A 147 -13.17 25.14 0.55
C SER A 147 -11.70 25.55 0.57
N ASP A 148 -11.40 26.84 0.47
CA ASP A 148 -10.02 27.35 0.56
C ASP A 148 -9.29 26.91 1.84
N SER A 149 -10.03 26.51 2.89
CA SER A 149 -9.47 25.86 4.08
C SER A 149 -8.98 24.44 3.80
N HIS A 150 -9.76 23.59 3.14
CA HIS A 150 -9.36 22.22 2.81
C HIS A 150 -8.21 22.19 1.79
N VAL A 151 -8.19 23.11 0.82
CA VAL A 151 -7.08 23.23 -0.12
C VAL A 151 -5.77 23.54 0.61
N ARG A 152 -5.81 24.41 1.64
CA ARG A 152 -4.63 24.73 2.47
C ARG A 152 -4.21 23.55 3.32
N GLU A 153 -5.15 22.85 3.93
CA GLU A 153 -4.89 21.64 4.74
C GLU A 153 -4.17 20.57 3.90
N ILE A 154 -4.66 20.25 2.71
CA ILE A 154 -4.01 19.29 1.80
C ILE A 154 -2.60 19.74 1.44
N LYS A 155 -2.40 21.03 1.13
CA LYS A 155 -1.07 21.57 0.82
C LYS A 155 -0.11 21.47 2.02
N GLU A 156 -0.59 21.73 3.22
CA GLU A 156 0.18 21.58 4.46
C GLU A 156 0.53 20.11 4.73
N ASP A 157 -0.41 19.18 4.54
CA ASP A 157 -0.17 17.75 4.70
C ASP A 157 0.85 17.21 3.70
N ILE A 158 0.78 17.64 2.43
CA ILE A 158 1.77 17.32 1.40
C ILE A 158 3.15 17.85 1.81
N ALA A 159 3.24 19.12 2.25
CA ALA A 159 4.49 19.73 2.69
C ALA A 159 5.10 19.01 3.91
N ASN A 160 4.25 18.59 4.85
CA ASN A 160 4.65 17.84 6.04
C ASN A 160 4.94 16.35 5.76
N LYS A 161 4.59 15.88 4.55
CA LYS A 161 4.61 14.48 4.15
C LYS A 161 3.77 13.60 5.07
N ASP A 162 2.59 14.09 5.43
CA ASP A 162 1.58 13.31 6.15
C ASP A 162 0.84 12.40 5.17
N TRP A 163 1.49 11.28 4.82
CA TRP A 163 1.01 10.29 3.88
C TRP A 163 -0.37 9.73 4.23
N LYS A 164 -0.70 9.68 5.51
CA LYS A 164 -2.01 9.22 5.97
C LYS A 164 -3.11 10.19 5.54
N SER A 165 -2.90 11.49 5.75
CA SER A 165 -3.91 12.51 5.46
C SER A 165 -4.09 12.74 3.95
N VAL A 166 -3.08 12.43 3.12
CA VAL A 166 -3.14 12.59 1.66
C VAL A 166 -3.42 11.29 0.87
N GLU A 167 -3.48 10.13 1.53
CA GLU A 167 -3.76 8.83 0.88
C GLU A 167 -5.04 8.87 0.04
N TRP A 168 -6.12 9.40 0.61
CA TRP A 168 -7.40 9.49 -0.06
C TRP A 168 -7.37 10.40 -1.31
N VAL A 169 -6.54 11.45 -1.29
CA VAL A 169 -6.38 12.39 -2.42
C VAL A 169 -5.81 11.65 -3.64
N ILE A 170 -4.79 10.82 -3.41
CA ILE A 170 -4.18 10.02 -4.48
C ILE A 170 -5.16 9.03 -5.08
N ASP A 171 -5.93 8.34 -4.24
CA ASP A 171 -6.87 7.32 -4.72
C ASP A 171 -8.12 7.89 -5.39
N GLN A 172 -8.59 9.06 -4.98
CA GLN A 172 -9.78 9.70 -5.56
C GLN A 172 -9.45 10.43 -6.88
N PHE A 173 -8.36 11.19 -6.94
CA PHE A 173 -8.09 12.12 -8.05
C PHE A 173 -7.16 11.58 -9.12
N TRP A 174 -7.00 10.26 -9.17
CA TRP A 174 -6.01 9.65 -10.04
C TRP A 174 -6.19 9.88 -11.53
N MET A 175 -7.41 10.17 -11.96
CA MET A 175 -7.68 10.52 -13.35
C MET A 175 -7.20 11.92 -13.69
N ASP A 176 -7.19 12.86 -12.73
CA ASP A 176 -6.85 14.27 -12.96
C ASP A 176 -5.36 14.53 -13.13
N TYR A 177 -4.52 13.61 -12.64
CA TYR A 177 -3.06 13.69 -12.80
C TYR A 177 -2.50 12.58 -13.69
N ARG A 178 -3.37 11.87 -14.43
CA ARG A 178 -2.95 10.91 -15.46
C ARG A 178 -2.83 11.64 -16.80
N SER A 179 -1.64 11.61 -17.39
CA SER A 179 -1.42 12.15 -18.73
C SER A 179 -1.04 11.03 -19.71
N PRO A 180 -1.87 10.73 -20.73
CA PRO A 180 -1.54 9.72 -21.73
C PRO A 180 -0.23 9.98 -22.50
N ILE A 181 0.12 11.26 -22.73
CA ILE A 181 1.43 11.64 -23.30
C ILE A 181 2.55 11.16 -22.40
N LYS A 182 2.47 11.46 -21.09
CA LYS A 182 3.50 11.04 -20.12
C LYS A 182 3.56 9.54 -19.94
N LEU A 183 2.42 8.86 -19.96
CA LEU A 183 2.34 7.40 -19.93
C LEU A 183 3.20 6.81 -21.05
N GLN A 184 2.96 7.24 -22.29
CA GLN A 184 3.71 6.73 -23.45
C GLN A 184 5.17 7.19 -23.44
N ALA A 185 5.45 8.43 -23.03
CA ALA A 185 6.82 8.92 -22.95
C ALA A 185 7.64 8.20 -21.89
N ALA A 186 7.07 7.96 -20.71
CA ALA A 186 7.71 7.20 -19.64
C ALA A 186 7.87 5.73 -20.02
N ALA A 187 6.90 5.12 -20.70
CA ALA A 187 7.02 3.75 -21.20
C ALA A 187 8.15 3.61 -22.23
N ALA A 188 8.30 4.58 -23.14
CA ALA A 188 9.41 4.65 -24.08
C ALA A 188 10.76 4.80 -23.35
N LEU A 189 10.88 5.77 -22.43
CA LEU A 189 12.12 5.98 -21.69
C LEU A 189 12.46 4.80 -20.78
N HIS A 190 11.48 4.13 -20.18
CA HIS A 190 11.71 2.92 -19.40
C HIS A 190 12.35 1.82 -20.26
N ARG A 191 11.96 1.73 -21.54
CA ARG A 191 12.52 0.73 -22.46
C ARG A 191 13.90 1.10 -23.00
N TYR A 192 14.13 2.37 -23.33
CA TYR A 192 15.31 2.82 -24.06
C TYR A 192 16.34 3.59 -23.24
N ASN A 193 15.94 4.24 -22.14
CA ASN A 193 16.84 5.07 -21.33
C ASN A 193 16.35 5.20 -19.86
N VAL A 194 16.43 4.09 -19.12
CA VAL A 194 16.10 4.05 -17.68
C VAL A 194 16.85 5.11 -16.87
N PRO A 195 18.17 5.33 -17.07
CA PRO A 195 18.90 6.35 -16.31
C PRO A 195 18.31 7.76 -16.46
N LEU A 196 17.87 8.13 -17.66
CA LEU A 196 17.22 9.42 -17.89
C LEU A 196 15.88 9.50 -17.17
N LEU A 197 15.03 8.47 -17.28
CA LEU A 197 13.76 8.42 -16.56
C LEU A 197 13.96 8.52 -15.04
N GLN A 198 14.95 7.80 -14.51
CA GLN A 198 15.31 7.88 -13.09
C GLN A 198 15.73 9.31 -12.71
N SER A 199 16.57 9.96 -13.52
CA SER A 199 16.99 11.34 -13.25
C SER A 199 15.84 12.36 -13.23
N LEU A 200 14.80 12.14 -14.05
CA LEU A 200 13.59 12.96 -14.05
C LEU A 200 12.82 12.81 -12.73
N ILE A 201 12.67 11.57 -12.25
CA ILE A 201 11.99 11.27 -10.97
C ILE A 201 12.79 11.80 -9.77
N GLU A 202 14.12 11.69 -9.79
CA GLU A 202 14.97 12.22 -8.70
C GLU A 202 14.94 13.75 -8.63
N GLY A 203 14.80 14.41 -9.78
CA GLY A 203 14.73 15.87 -9.85
C GLY A 203 13.37 16.44 -9.40
N GLU A 204 12.35 15.60 -9.30
CA GLU A 204 10.98 16.03 -9.06
C GLU A 204 10.64 16.17 -7.57
N LYS A 205 9.92 17.24 -7.25
CA LYS A 205 9.51 17.62 -5.90
C LYS A 205 8.00 17.72 -5.76
N ASP A 206 7.29 17.94 -6.86
CA ASP A 206 5.84 18.00 -6.85
C ASP A 206 5.24 16.62 -6.53
N PHE A 207 4.31 16.64 -5.59
CA PHE A 207 3.70 15.42 -5.07
C PHE A 207 2.85 14.69 -6.10
N PHE A 208 2.01 15.42 -6.84
CA PHE A 208 1.13 14.83 -7.83
C PHE A 208 1.91 14.39 -9.07
N GLU A 209 2.97 15.12 -9.42
CA GLU A 209 3.89 14.70 -10.47
C GLU A 209 4.55 13.36 -10.11
N LEU A 210 5.10 13.23 -8.89
CA LEU A 210 5.68 11.97 -8.41
C LEU A 210 4.64 10.84 -8.38
N ALA A 211 3.42 11.12 -7.92
CA ALA A 211 2.33 10.15 -7.94
C ALA A 211 1.95 9.73 -9.37
N SER A 212 1.99 10.66 -10.33
CA SER A 212 1.70 10.38 -11.75
C SER A 212 2.69 9.38 -12.34
N TYR A 213 4.00 9.52 -12.05
CA TYR A 213 5.00 8.54 -12.49
C TYR A 213 4.69 7.12 -12.03
N THR A 214 4.15 6.96 -10.83
CA THR A 214 3.78 5.63 -10.34
C THR A 214 2.69 4.98 -11.18
N ARG A 215 1.93 5.76 -11.97
CA ARG A 215 0.84 5.33 -12.86
C ARG A 215 1.22 5.28 -14.34
N HIS A 216 2.42 5.75 -14.70
CA HIS A 216 2.86 5.84 -16.09
C HIS A 216 3.53 4.56 -16.64
N ALA A 217 3.55 3.46 -15.88
CA ALA A 217 3.92 2.14 -16.38
C ALA A 217 3.26 1.03 -15.53
N PRO A 218 3.28 -0.23 -16.01
CA PRO A 218 2.97 -1.42 -15.22
C PRO A 218 3.74 -1.50 -13.90
N ILE A 219 3.13 -2.12 -12.88
CA ILE A 219 3.72 -2.26 -11.54
C ILE A 219 5.07 -2.98 -11.59
N GLU A 220 5.20 -3.97 -12.47
CA GLU A 220 6.40 -4.78 -12.67
C GLU A 220 7.58 -3.95 -13.17
N LYS A 221 7.30 -2.84 -13.86
CA LYS A 221 8.29 -1.89 -14.38
C LYS A 221 8.59 -0.78 -13.36
N ILE A 222 7.59 -0.33 -12.61
CA ILE A 222 7.69 0.74 -11.61
C ILE A 222 8.43 0.29 -10.35
N MET A 223 8.18 -0.92 -9.86
CA MET A 223 8.75 -1.36 -8.57
C MET A 223 10.29 -1.45 -8.57
N PRO A 224 10.96 -1.98 -9.61
CA PRO A 224 12.42 -1.90 -9.72
C PRO A 224 12.95 -0.47 -9.74
N LEU A 225 12.23 0.45 -10.41
CA LEU A 225 12.61 1.86 -10.47
C LEU A 225 12.47 2.53 -9.09
N ALA A 226 11.42 2.20 -8.34
CA ALA A 226 11.23 2.67 -6.96
C ALA A 226 12.35 2.18 -6.03
N VAL A 227 12.73 0.90 -6.14
CA VAL A 227 13.87 0.36 -5.37
C VAL A 227 15.17 1.11 -5.69
N ALA A 228 15.42 1.42 -6.97
CA ALA A 228 16.62 2.13 -7.39
C ALA A 228 16.61 3.64 -7.05
N SER A 229 15.43 4.23 -6.89
CA SER A 229 15.26 5.66 -6.67
C SER A 229 15.84 6.13 -5.32
N GLN A 230 16.15 7.41 -5.17
CA GLN A 230 16.43 8.07 -3.89
C GLN A 230 15.26 8.94 -3.41
N ASN A 231 14.22 9.10 -4.23
CA ASN A 231 13.04 9.89 -3.92
C ASN A 231 12.04 9.10 -3.06
N TRP A 232 11.97 9.44 -1.77
CA TRP A 232 11.10 8.76 -0.80
C TRP A 232 9.61 8.86 -1.10
N THR A 233 9.16 9.99 -1.68
CA THR A 233 7.74 10.16 -2.05
C THR A 233 7.40 9.21 -3.19
N PHE A 234 8.25 9.10 -4.20
CA PHE A 234 8.08 8.12 -5.28
C PHE A 234 8.10 6.68 -4.77
N LYS A 235 9.08 6.32 -3.93
CA LYS A 235 9.18 4.99 -3.29
C LYS A 235 7.88 4.61 -2.58
N PHE A 236 7.35 5.52 -1.76
CA PHE A 236 6.16 5.27 -0.97
C PHE A 236 4.93 5.07 -1.86
N TRP A 237 4.69 5.93 -2.86
CA TRP A 237 3.51 5.80 -3.72
C TRP A 237 3.59 4.63 -4.69
N ALA A 238 4.78 4.28 -5.18
CA ALA A 238 4.98 3.07 -5.96
C ALA A 238 4.66 1.81 -5.13
N PHE A 239 5.16 1.76 -3.88
CA PHE A 239 4.82 0.74 -2.91
C PHE A 239 3.30 0.69 -2.67
N HIS A 240 2.68 1.81 -2.29
CA HIS A 240 1.25 1.91 -2.00
C HIS A 240 0.38 1.44 -3.16
N ARG A 241 0.65 1.90 -4.39
CA ARG A 241 -0.06 1.45 -5.60
C ARG A 241 0.06 -0.06 -5.80
N SER A 242 1.27 -0.62 -5.63
CA SER A 242 1.52 -2.06 -5.76
C SER A 242 0.74 -2.88 -4.73
N VAL A 243 0.66 -2.38 -3.50
CA VAL A 243 -0.12 -2.99 -2.41
C VAL A 243 -1.62 -2.95 -2.72
N THR A 244 -2.14 -1.82 -3.20
CA THR A 244 -3.54 -1.67 -3.60
C THR A 244 -3.90 -2.52 -4.83
N HIS A 245 -2.96 -2.80 -5.73
CA HIS A 245 -3.15 -3.79 -6.81
C HIS A 245 -3.30 -5.21 -6.25
N ALA A 246 -2.44 -5.59 -5.31
CA ALA A 246 -2.46 -6.91 -4.71
C ALA A 246 -3.76 -7.19 -3.93
N SER A 247 -4.37 -6.17 -3.28
CA SER A 247 -5.68 -6.34 -2.63
C SER A 247 -6.81 -6.66 -3.60
N ARG A 248 -6.62 -6.36 -4.90
CA ARG A 248 -7.54 -6.66 -6.00
C ARG A 248 -7.16 -7.93 -6.78
N ASN A 249 -6.24 -8.75 -6.24
CA ASN A 249 -5.70 -9.95 -6.89
C ASN A 249 -4.97 -9.68 -8.22
N ILE A 250 -4.45 -8.47 -8.40
CA ILE A 250 -3.60 -8.11 -9.54
C ILE A 250 -2.14 -8.48 -9.18
N PRO A 251 -1.32 -8.98 -10.13
CA PRO A 251 0.10 -9.24 -9.90
C PRO A 251 0.81 -8.08 -9.19
N SER A 252 1.73 -8.45 -8.31
CA SER A 252 2.45 -7.51 -7.44
C SER A 252 3.88 -7.97 -7.19
N SER A 253 4.63 -7.17 -6.44
CA SER A 253 6.09 -7.26 -6.31
C SER A 253 6.50 -7.44 -4.84
N PRO A 254 6.20 -8.61 -4.22
CA PRO A 254 6.41 -8.81 -2.78
C PRO A 254 7.87 -8.77 -2.35
N ASN A 255 8.81 -9.09 -3.24
CA ASN A 255 10.24 -8.99 -2.94
C ASN A 255 10.67 -7.52 -2.82
N GLU A 256 10.21 -6.67 -3.73
CA GLU A 256 10.46 -5.24 -3.76
C GLU A 256 9.80 -4.54 -2.56
N TRP A 257 8.63 -5.00 -2.10
CA TRP A 257 8.04 -4.54 -0.84
C TRP A 257 8.98 -4.76 0.35
N GLU A 258 9.57 -5.96 0.47
CA GLU A 258 10.50 -6.25 1.57
C GLU A 258 11.74 -5.35 1.49
N VAL A 259 12.28 -5.12 0.29
CA VAL A 259 13.44 -4.22 0.09
C VAL A 259 13.10 -2.79 0.52
N LEU A 260 11.99 -2.24 0.04
CA LEU A 260 11.56 -0.88 0.35
C LEU A 260 11.24 -0.69 1.84
N LEU A 261 10.55 -1.64 2.47
CA LEU A 261 10.25 -1.59 3.90
C LEU A 261 11.52 -1.68 4.75
N ARG A 262 12.51 -2.47 4.33
CA ARG A 262 13.81 -2.57 5.00
C ARG A 262 14.65 -1.31 4.82
N GLU A 263 14.53 -0.64 3.67
CA GLU A 263 15.16 0.66 3.46
C GLU A 263 14.50 1.72 4.34
N ALA A 264 13.16 1.77 4.35
CA ALA A 264 12.39 2.70 5.16
C ALA A 264 12.70 2.54 6.65
N SER A 265 12.84 1.30 7.16
CA SER A 265 13.16 1.03 8.57
C SER A 265 14.53 1.52 9.02
N LYS A 266 15.42 1.90 8.09
CA LYS A 266 16.71 2.54 8.40
C LYS A 266 16.62 4.07 8.46
N SER A 267 15.49 4.65 8.05
CA SER A 267 15.26 6.09 8.00
C SER A 267 14.38 6.56 9.16
N PRO A 268 14.92 7.33 10.13
CA PRO A 268 14.14 7.82 11.28
C PRO A 268 12.96 8.71 10.91
N THR A 269 13.00 9.34 9.72
CA THR A 269 11.92 10.21 9.25
C THR A 269 10.88 9.47 8.43
N GLU A 270 11.29 8.49 7.63
CA GLU A 270 10.39 7.80 6.69
C GLU A 270 9.71 6.59 7.32
N TRP A 271 10.38 5.87 8.22
CA TRP A 271 9.77 4.73 8.91
C TRP A 271 8.47 5.09 9.63
N PRO A 272 8.39 6.15 10.45
CA PRO A 272 7.14 6.53 11.10
C PRO A 272 6.04 6.94 10.12
N ARG A 273 6.41 7.61 9.01
CA ARG A 273 5.47 8.03 7.96
C ARG A 273 4.86 6.86 7.21
N TRP A 274 5.64 5.83 6.95
CA TRP A 274 5.14 4.62 6.28
C TRP A 274 4.22 3.84 7.22
N LEU A 275 4.62 3.72 8.49
CA LEU A 275 3.83 3.03 9.49
C LEU A 275 2.52 3.75 9.83
N SER A 276 2.46 5.08 9.75
CA SER A 276 1.22 5.83 9.98
C SER A 276 0.11 5.46 9.00
N VAL A 277 0.46 4.98 7.80
CA VAL A 277 -0.49 4.47 6.80
C VAL A 277 -0.72 2.97 6.97
N ILE A 278 0.37 2.19 7.03
CA ILE A 278 0.33 0.73 7.03
C ILE A 278 -0.33 0.17 8.30
N ASN A 279 -0.02 0.75 9.47
CA ASN A 279 -0.47 0.26 10.77
C ASN A 279 -1.74 0.92 11.29
N GLU A 280 -2.28 1.93 10.60
CA GLU A 280 -3.56 2.54 10.99
C GLU A 280 -4.70 1.50 10.96
N TYR A 281 -4.77 0.74 9.87
CA TYR A 281 -5.68 -0.37 9.70
C TYR A 281 -4.96 -1.52 9.00
N PRO A 282 -4.24 -2.39 9.74
CA PRO A 282 -3.48 -3.50 9.16
C PRO A 282 -4.33 -4.44 8.30
N SER A 283 -5.64 -4.49 8.55
CA SER A 283 -6.63 -5.24 7.76
C SER A 283 -6.87 -4.70 6.35
N ARG A 284 -6.51 -3.44 6.05
CA ARG A 284 -6.52 -2.90 4.67
C ARG A 284 -5.41 -3.54 3.82
N TYR A 285 -4.32 -3.95 4.46
CA TYR A 285 -3.11 -4.43 3.80
C TYR A 285 -2.62 -5.76 4.39
N PRO A 286 -3.43 -6.85 4.40
CA PRO A 286 -2.98 -8.16 4.89
C PRO A 286 -1.82 -8.75 4.07
N GLN A 287 -1.74 -8.44 2.78
CA GLN A 287 -0.76 -8.95 1.83
C GLN A 287 0.68 -8.52 2.13
N ILE A 288 0.89 -7.36 2.76
CA ILE A 288 2.24 -6.86 3.08
C ILE A 288 2.78 -7.35 4.40
N GLN A 289 1.95 -7.96 5.25
CA GLN A 289 2.34 -8.27 6.63
C GLN A 289 3.55 -9.21 6.70
N LYS A 290 3.65 -10.17 5.77
CA LYS A 290 4.84 -11.03 5.68
C LYS A 290 6.10 -10.25 5.32
N ALA A 291 6.03 -9.36 4.33
CA ALA A 291 7.15 -8.51 3.94
C ALA A 291 7.56 -7.54 5.08
N LEU A 292 6.57 -7.00 5.80
CA LEU A 292 6.77 -6.17 6.98
C LEU A 292 7.48 -6.95 8.11
N GLY A 293 7.04 -8.18 8.39
CA GLY A 293 7.70 -9.08 9.35
C GLY A 293 9.17 -9.37 8.99
N SER A 294 9.46 -9.61 7.71
CA SER A 294 10.82 -9.78 7.21
C SER A 294 11.68 -8.52 7.37
N ALA A 295 11.11 -7.34 7.09
CA ALA A 295 11.80 -6.06 7.25
C ALA A 295 12.10 -5.76 8.72
N LEU A 296 11.15 -6.04 9.62
CA LEU A 296 11.34 -5.93 11.08
C LEU A 296 12.45 -6.85 11.58
N ALA A 297 12.59 -8.05 11.01
CA ALA A 297 13.62 -8.99 11.46
C ALA A 297 15.06 -8.49 11.26
N GLN A 298 15.24 -7.50 10.37
CA GLN A 298 16.51 -6.84 10.09
C GLN A 298 16.55 -5.39 10.55
N ALA A 299 15.49 -4.90 11.20
CA ALA A 299 15.39 -3.53 11.66
C ALA A 299 16.23 -3.32 12.93
N GLU A 300 16.72 -2.10 13.10
CA GLU A 300 17.39 -1.70 14.32
C GLU A 300 16.39 -1.52 15.47
N GLY A 301 16.86 -1.62 16.70
CA GLY A 301 15.98 -1.63 17.85
C GLY A 301 15.09 -0.38 18.00
N TRP A 302 15.52 0.81 17.58
CA TRP A 302 14.68 2.00 17.59
C TRP A 302 13.49 1.88 16.62
N ALA A 303 13.70 1.25 15.46
CA ALA A 303 12.66 1.05 14.46
C ALA A 303 11.63 -0.01 14.92
N LEU A 304 12.06 -1.01 15.69
CA LEU A 304 11.16 -1.95 16.38
C LEU A 304 10.28 -1.21 17.40
N ASP A 305 10.87 -0.31 18.19
CA ASP A 305 10.13 0.47 19.19
C ASP A 305 9.06 1.36 18.51
N ILE A 306 9.41 2.00 17.37
CA ILE A 306 8.47 2.80 16.57
C ILE A 306 7.37 1.93 15.94
N TYR A 307 7.70 0.74 15.46
CA TYR A 307 6.71 -0.21 14.97
C TYR A 307 5.69 -0.54 16.06
N VAL A 308 6.14 -0.92 17.25
CA VAL A 308 5.26 -1.19 18.38
C VAL A 308 4.43 0.05 18.75
N SER A 309 5.03 1.23 18.79
CA SER A 309 4.31 2.47 19.14
C SER A 309 3.22 2.84 18.13
N SER A 310 3.40 2.50 16.85
CA SER A 310 2.44 2.82 15.77
C SER A 310 1.18 1.95 15.76
N ILE A 311 1.20 0.75 16.36
CA ILE A 311 0.04 -0.17 16.34
C ILE A 311 -1.08 0.31 17.27
N SER A 312 -2.32 0.39 16.79
CA SER A 312 -3.46 0.64 17.66
C SER A 312 -3.71 -0.52 18.63
N MET A 313 -3.95 -0.22 19.90
CA MET A 313 -4.30 -1.22 20.92
C MET A 313 -5.75 -1.69 20.79
N ILE A 314 -6.63 -0.76 20.38
CA ILE A 314 -8.06 -0.98 20.22
C ILE A 314 -8.31 -1.31 18.76
N THR A 315 -8.81 -2.50 18.48
CA THR A 315 -9.16 -2.87 17.11
C THR A 315 -10.44 -3.68 17.07
N PRO A 316 -11.33 -3.45 16.09
CA PRO A 316 -12.24 -4.49 15.65
C PRO A 316 -11.42 -5.75 15.28
N ASP A 317 -12.00 -6.94 15.42
CA ASP A 317 -11.31 -8.25 15.31
C ASP A 317 -10.39 -8.44 14.08
N MET A 318 -10.55 -7.60 13.07
CA MET A 318 -9.88 -7.66 11.77
C MET A 318 -8.37 -7.32 11.77
N ALA A 319 -7.85 -6.60 12.77
CA ALA A 319 -6.43 -6.18 12.77
C ALA A 319 -5.46 -7.18 13.44
N ARG A 320 -5.95 -7.99 14.37
CA ARG A 320 -5.12 -8.93 15.16
C ARG A 320 -4.46 -9.99 14.28
N LYS A 321 -5.18 -10.55 13.31
CA LYS A 321 -4.66 -11.56 12.38
C LYS A 321 -3.52 -11.02 11.49
N PRO A 322 -3.69 -9.86 10.80
CA PRO A 322 -2.60 -9.21 10.06
C PRO A 322 -1.34 -8.96 10.90
N VAL A 323 -1.47 -8.33 12.08
CA VAL A 323 -0.32 -8.01 12.94
C VAL A 323 0.38 -9.28 13.41
N ALA A 324 -0.38 -10.29 13.85
CA ALA A 324 0.18 -11.58 14.23
C ALA A 324 0.89 -12.28 13.06
N SER A 325 0.42 -12.11 11.82
CA SER A 325 1.10 -12.64 10.63
C SER A 325 2.47 -11.99 10.41
N ALA A 326 2.59 -10.67 10.59
CA ALA A 326 3.88 -9.98 10.52
C ALA A 326 4.82 -10.45 11.64
N LEU A 327 4.30 -10.53 12.87
CA LEU A 327 5.08 -10.91 14.04
C LEU A 327 5.53 -12.37 14.03
N SER A 328 4.76 -13.26 13.40
CA SER A 328 5.16 -14.66 13.19
C SER A 328 6.38 -14.77 12.27
N VAL A 329 6.37 -14.06 11.12
CA VAL A 329 7.55 -13.99 10.23
C VAL A 329 8.75 -13.34 10.93
N PHE A 330 8.51 -12.28 11.70
CA PHE A 330 9.56 -11.66 12.51
C PHE A 330 10.17 -12.66 13.50
N ARG A 331 9.34 -13.45 14.20
CA ARG A 331 9.80 -14.46 15.16
C ARG A 331 10.70 -15.50 14.51
N GLU A 332 10.35 -15.97 13.32
CA GLU A 332 11.12 -16.99 12.58
C GLU A 332 12.49 -16.46 12.12
N ARG A 333 12.57 -15.19 11.73
CA ARG A 333 13.75 -14.62 11.06
C ARG A 333 14.67 -13.80 11.96
N ALA A 334 14.14 -13.16 13.00
CA ALA A 334 14.91 -12.25 13.84
C ALA A 334 15.77 -12.99 14.86
N ALA A 335 16.92 -12.41 15.21
CA ALA A 335 17.74 -12.92 16.30
C ALA A 335 17.01 -12.80 17.65
N LEU A 336 17.23 -13.75 18.58
CA LEU A 336 16.55 -13.80 19.87
C LEU A 336 16.63 -12.48 20.66
N LYS A 337 17.77 -11.77 20.60
CA LYS A 337 17.95 -10.48 21.25
C LYS A 337 16.93 -9.44 20.77
N GLU A 338 16.75 -9.32 19.45
CA GLU A 338 15.82 -8.34 18.86
C GLU A 338 14.37 -8.77 19.08
N ARG A 339 14.10 -10.08 19.06
CA ARG A 339 12.78 -10.60 19.44
C ARG A 339 12.39 -10.20 20.85
N LYS A 340 13.26 -10.47 21.83
CA LYS A 340 13.04 -10.08 23.23
C LYS A 340 12.81 -8.58 23.39
N ARG A 341 13.52 -7.74 22.63
CA ARG A 341 13.30 -6.29 22.64
C ARG A 341 11.89 -5.92 22.18
N LEU A 342 11.47 -6.41 21.02
CA LEU A 342 10.13 -6.14 20.49
C LEU A 342 9.05 -6.66 21.45
N TRP A 343 9.19 -7.90 21.93
CA TRP A 343 8.27 -8.49 22.91
C TRP A 343 8.16 -7.67 24.19
N GLN A 344 9.28 -7.20 24.74
CA GLN A 344 9.30 -6.34 25.93
C GLN A 344 8.59 -5.01 25.66
N ALA A 345 8.88 -4.35 24.53
CA ALA A 345 8.23 -3.10 24.15
C ALA A 345 6.70 -3.28 23.99
N SER A 346 6.28 -4.36 23.33
CA SER A 346 4.87 -4.71 23.17
C SER A 346 4.18 -5.00 24.49
N PHE A 347 4.83 -5.76 25.39
CA PHE A 347 4.30 -6.03 26.72
C PHE A 347 4.14 -4.75 27.55
N ASN A 348 5.13 -3.85 27.52
CA ASN A 348 5.04 -2.57 28.23
C ASN A 348 3.87 -1.74 27.71
N LYS A 349 3.74 -1.60 26.39
CA LYS A 349 2.62 -0.89 25.77
C LYS A 349 1.27 -1.53 26.11
N TRP A 350 1.19 -2.86 26.08
CA TRP A 350 -0.03 -3.60 26.44
C TRP A 350 -0.41 -3.44 27.92
N LYS A 351 0.57 -3.47 28.81
CA LYS A 351 0.38 -3.23 30.24
C LYS A 351 -0.09 -1.81 30.52
N ASP A 352 0.50 -0.81 29.86
CA ASP A 352 0.14 0.61 30.06
C ASP A 352 -1.23 0.96 29.50
N TRP A 353 -1.68 0.24 28.45
CA TRP A 353 -3.02 0.36 27.89
C TRP A 353 -4.11 0.00 28.91
N ASP A 354 -3.87 -1.00 29.76
CA ASP A 354 -4.80 -1.45 30.82
C ASP A 354 -6.25 -1.57 30.33
N PHE A 355 -6.43 -2.13 29.12
CA PHE A 355 -7.73 -2.34 28.48
C PHE A 355 -8.58 -1.06 28.32
N ASP A 356 -7.93 0.07 28.01
CA ASP A 356 -8.52 1.40 27.87
C ASP A 356 -9.13 1.97 29.16
N ALA A 357 -8.71 1.50 30.33
CA ALA A 357 -9.27 1.95 31.62
C ALA A 357 -9.18 3.46 31.87
N LYS A 358 -8.23 4.14 31.21
CA LYS A 358 -8.04 5.60 31.27
C LYS A 358 -8.68 6.35 30.08
N GLY A 359 -9.27 5.63 29.14
CA GLY A 359 -9.77 6.15 27.88
C GLY A 359 -11.28 6.40 27.87
N LYS A 360 -11.90 6.17 26.72
CA LYS A 360 -13.31 6.53 26.45
C LYS A 360 -14.28 5.55 27.12
N SER A 361 -13.88 4.28 27.22
CA SER A 361 -14.66 3.23 27.87
C SER A 361 -14.19 3.05 29.31
N LYS A 362 -14.81 3.77 30.25
CA LYS A 362 -14.52 3.62 31.69
C LYS A 362 -14.79 2.22 32.24
N HIS A 363 -15.58 1.42 31.51
CA HIS A 363 -16.01 0.09 31.93
C HIS A 363 -15.81 -0.94 30.83
N LEU A 364 -15.39 -2.14 31.22
CA LEU A 364 -15.21 -3.30 30.37
C LEU A 364 -16.29 -4.35 30.70
N PHE A 365 -16.98 -4.85 29.67
CA PHE A 365 -18.12 -5.77 29.80
C PHE A 365 -17.94 -7.09 29.02
N SER A 366 -16.76 -7.30 28.44
CA SER A 366 -16.38 -8.52 27.72
C SER A 366 -14.88 -8.75 27.85
N VAL A 367 -14.42 -9.98 27.61
CA VAL A 367 -12.98 -10.24 27.48
C VAL A 367 -12.48 -9.43 26.29
N SER A 368 -11.42 -8.66 26.51
CA SER A 368 -10.81 -7.81 25.51
C SER A 368 -9.56 -8.49 24.96
N SER A 369 -9.32 -8.29 23.67
CA SER A 369 -8.11 -8.72 22.98
C SER A 369 -7.38 -7.52 22.40
N SER A 370 -6.09 -7.69 22.11
CA SER A 370 -5.27 -6.65 21.52
C SER A 370 -4.66 -7.10 20.19
N SER A 371 -4.42 -6.14 19.30
CA SER A 371 -3.57 -6.37 18.13
C SER A 371 -2.16 -6.87 18.48
N LEU A 372 -1.70 -6.63 19.72
CA LEU A 372 -0.39 -7.07 20.20
C LEU A 372 -0.40 -8.40 20.97
N ASP A 373 -1.53 -9.13 21.06
CA ASP A 373 -1.60 -10.37 21.86
C ASP A 373 -0.52 -11.39 21.46
N TYR A 374 -0.24 -11.54 20.15
CA TYR A 374 0.84 -12.42 19.67
C TYR A 374 2.21 -12.03 20.26
N ALA A 375 2.48 -10.72 20.35
CA ALA A 375 3.72 -10.21 20.93
C ALA A 375 3.79 -10.38 22.45
N VAL A 376 2.66 -10.22 23.13
CA VAL A 376 2.55 -10.44 24.58
C VAL A 376 2.80 -11.91 24.93
N ILE A 377 2.30 -12.84 24.10
CA ILE A 377 2.61 -14.27 24.23
C ILE A 377 4.10 -14.51 24.03
N GLY A 378 4.70 -13.90 23.00
CA GLY A 378 6.14 -13.98 22.78
C GLY A 378 6.97 -13.47 23.95
N TYR A 379 6.50 -12.44 24.65
CA TYR A 379 7.12 -11.97 25.89
C TYR A 379 7.09 -13.06 26.97
N PHE A 380 5.92 -13.64 27.25
CA PHE A 380 5.81 -14.70 28.25
C PHE A 380 6.61 -15.95 27.91
N VAL A 381 6.66 -16.33 26.63
CA VAL A 381 7.37 -17.53 26.16
C VAL A 381 8.89 -17.33 26.14
N GLU A 382 9.40 -16.23 25.59
CA GLU A 382 10.84 -16.05 25.36
C GLU A 382 11.53 -15.19 26.42
N CYS A 383 10.82 -14.29 27.09
CA CYS A 383 11.41 -13.35 28.05
C CYS A 383 11.28 -13.81 29.51
N LEU A 384 10.31 -14.65 29.81
CA LEU A 384 10.09 -15.19 31.17
C LEU A 384 10.45 -16.66 31.26
N ASP A 385 10.91 -17.07 32.44
CA ASP A 385 11.03 -18.48 32.79
C ASP A 385 9.69 -19.04 33.33
N ALA A 386 9.64 -20.37 33.51
CA ALA A 386 8.43 -21.05 33.98
C ALA A 386 8.00 -20.60 35.40
N LYS A 387 8.95 -20.25 36.26
CA LYS A 387 8.65 -19.79 37.62
C LYS A 387 7.98 -18.41 37.57
N GLN A 388 8.53 -17.49 36.78
CA GLN A 388 7.97 -16.15 36.60
C GLN A 388 6.56 -16.19 35.99
N ARG A 389 6.32 -17.07 35.01
CA ARG A 389 4.96 -17.26 34.46
C ARG A 389 3.98 -17.81 35.50
N HIS A 390 4.41 -18.80 36.29
CA HIS A 390 3.61 -19.34 37.38
C HIS A 390 3.29 -18.28 38.45
N GLU A 391 4.26 -17.44 38.81
CA GLU A 391 4.05 -16.32 39.73
C GLU A 391 3.01 -15.32 39.20
N LEU A 392 3.01 -15.01 37.89
CA LEU A 392 1.98 -14.17 37.28
C LEU A 392 0.59 -14.82 37.37
N ILE A 393 0.48 -16.13 37.15
CA ILE A 393 -0.77 -16.88 37.31
C ILE A 393 -1.29 -16.78 38.76
N GLU A 394 -0.43 -17.00 39.75
CA GLU A 394 -0.82 -16.92 41.16
C GLU A 394 -1.17 -15.48 41.59
N GLN A 395 -0.52 -14.47 40.99
CA GLN A 395 -0.91 -13.06 41.19
C GLN A 395 -2.32 -12.78 40.63
N LEU A 396 -2.66 -13.31 39.46
CA LEU A 396 -4.02 -13.17 38.89
C LEU A 396 -5.06 -13.88 39.75
N ARG A 397 -4.77 -15.10 40.22
CA ARG A 397 -5.63 -15.82 41.18
C ARG A 397 -5.83 -15.02 42.47
N SER A 398 -4.75 -14.49 43.05
CA SER A 398 -4.82 -13.70 44.28
C SER A 398 -5.65 -12.43 44.09
N ARG A 399 -5.49 -11.74 42.94
CA ARG A 399 -6.32 -10.59 42.59
C ARG A 399 -7.80 -10.97 42.40
N ALA A 400 -8.10 -12.13 41.82
CA ALA A 400 -9.47 -12.62 41.69
C ALA A 400 -10.12 -12.88 43.06
N VAL A 401 -9.40 -13.48 44.01
CA VAL A 401 -9.87 -13.67 45.39
C VAL A 401 -10.11 -12.33 46.08
N LEU A 402 -9.20 -11.37 45.94
CA LEU A 402 -9.37 -10.04 46.50
C LEU A 402 -10.55 -9.30 45.89
N LEU A 403 -10.78 -9.45 44.59
CA LEU A 403 -11.93 -8.87 43.89
C LEU A 403 -13.25 -9.36 44.52
N ASP A 404 -13.37 -10.65 44.81
CA ASP A 404 -14.56 -11.25 45.43
C ASP A 404 -14.77 -10.80 46.89
N GLN A 405 -13.71 -10.34 47.57
CA GLN A 405 -13.72 -9.91 48.96
C GLN A 405 -13.84 -8.39 49.14
N SER A 406 -13.69 -7.61 48.06
CA SER A 406 -13.65 -6.15 48.11
C SER A 406 -15.01 -5.52 47.87
N TRP A 407 -15.27 -4.37 48.49
CA TRP A 407 -16.40 -3.51 48.15
C TRP A 407 -16.08 -2.74 46.87
N HIS A 408 -17.04 -2.69 45.95
CA HIS A 408 -16.89 -2.02 44.66
C HIS A 408 -17.80 -0.80 44.56
N PRO A 409 -17.36 0.29 43.92
CA PRO A 409 -18.19 1.48 43.74
C PRO A 409 -19.46 1.23 42.90
N SER A 410 -19.44 0.24 42.01
CA SER A 410 -20.57 -0.13 41.16
C SER A 410 -20.41 -1.52 40.54
N THR A 411 -21.51 -2.06 39.99
CA THR A 411 -21.51 -3.31 39.23
C THR A 411 -20.55 -3.30 38.06
N SER A 412 -20.60 -2.25 37.26
CA SER A 412 -19.71 -2.07 36.12
C SER A 412 -18.24 -2.00 36.53
N SER A 413 -17.92 -1.45 37.70
CA SER A 413 -16.54 -1.37 38.19
C SER A 413 -15.96 -2.75 38.51
N ALA A 414 -16.71 -3.59 39.22
CA ALA A 414 -16.21 -4.92 39.55
C ALA A 414 -16.22 -5.85 38.33
N MET A 415 -17.20 -5.72 37.42
CA MET A 415 -17.18 -6.40 36.13
C MET A 415 -15.91 -6.03 35.36
N THR A 416 -15.58 -4.74 35.28
CA THR A 416 -14.39 -4.26 34.58
C THR A 416 -13.12 -4.94 35.08
N GLU A 417 -12.89 -4.93 36.39
CA GLU A 417 -11.69 -5.56 36.96
C GLU A 417 -11.68 -7.08 36.72
N ARG A 418 -12.84 -7.74 36.73
CA ARG A 418 -12.90 -9.16 36.38
C ARG A 418 -12.56 -9.42 34.92
N PHE A 419 -13.13 -8.65 33.99
CA PHE A 419 -12.81 -8.79 32.58
C PHE A 419 -11.36 -8.46 32.30
N LYS A 420 -10.74 -7.50 33.02
CA LYS A 420 -9.29 -7.27 32.94
C LYS A 420 -8.50 -8.49 33.38
N LEU A 421 -8.87 -9.15 34.48
CA LEU A 421 -8.22 -10.39 34.92
C LEU A 421 -8.33 -11.49 33.86
N ALA A 422 -9.53 -11.72 33.33
CA ALA A 422 -9.77 -12.70 32.29
C ALA A 422 -9.00 -12.39 31.01
N SER A 423 -8.97 -11.12 30.59
CA SER A 423 -8.25 -10.64 29.40
C SER A 423 -6.73 -10.75 29.57
N THR A 424 -6.22 -10.45 30.76
CA THR A 424 -4.79 -10.62 31.10
C THR A 424 -4.39 -12.09 31.09
N TYR A 425 -5.30 -12.99 31.51
CA TYR A 425 -5.07 -14.42 31.51
C TYR A 425 -4.98 -15.02 30.11
N GLN A 426 -5.69 -14.49 29.11
CA GLN A 426 -5.74 -15.06 27.75
C GLN A 426 -4.35 -15.28 27.11
N PRO A 427 -3.48 -14.26 26.96
CA PRO A 427 -2.15 -14.46 26.39
C PRO A 427 -1.25 -15.33 27.29
N LEU A 428 -1.44 -15.31 28.62
CA LEU A 428 -0.66 -16.13 29.54
C LEU A 428 -1.01 -17.62 29.41
N ALA A 429 -2.29 -17.95 29.28
CA ALA A 429 -2.77 -19.30 29.03
C ALA A 429 -2.25 -19.85 27.70
N GLN A 430 -2.29 -19.03 26.65
CA GLN A 430 -1.75 -19.41 25.35
C GLN A 430 -0.22 -19.62 25.40
N ALA A 431 0.51 -18.81 26.18
CA ALA A 431 1.94 -18.99 26.38
C ALA A 431 2.26 -20.34 27.07
N GLU A 432 1.50 -20.74 28.09
CA GLU A 432 1.66 -22.05 28.73
C GLU A 432 1.41 -23.20 27.74
N LEU A 433 0.35 -23.13 26.93
CA LEU A 433 0.06 -24.11 25.88
C LEU A 433 1.16 -24.17 24.81
N ALA A 434 1.68 -23.03 24.39
CA ALA A 434 2.78 -22.95 23.43
C ALA A 434 4.06 -23.60 23.99
N CYS A 435 4.33 -23.45 25.29
CA CYS A 435 5.46 -24.09 25.95
C CYS A 435 5.27 -25.60 26.14
N SER A 436 4.05 -26.06 26.44
CA SER A 436 3.77 -27.48 26.74
C SER A 436 3.52 -28.35 25.51
N SER A 437 2.92 -27.78 24.46
CA SER A 437 2.29 -28.54 23.37
C SER A 437 2.80 -28.15 21.98
N GLN A 438 3.81 -27.28 21.88
CA GLN A 438 4.36 -26.74 20.61
C GLN A 438 3.27 -26.15 19.68
N ILE A 439 2.17 -25.66 20.24
CA ILE A 439 1.12 -24.96 19.49
C ILE A 439 1.64 -23.56 19.13
N ASP A 440 1.16 -23.01 18.01
CA ASP A 440 1.49 -21.65 17.60
C ASP A 440 0.99 -20.60 18.62
N TRP A 441 1.57 -19.41 18.59
CA TRP A 441 1.25 -18.31 19.50
C TRP A 441 -0.04 -17.56 19.13
N HIS A 442 -0.78 -18.02 18.11
CA HIS A 442 -2.07 -17.46 17.79
C HIS A 442 -3.12 -17.91 18.82
N ILE A 443 -3.67 -16.95 19.58
CA ILE A 443 -4.92 -17.19 20.30
C ILE A 443 -6.00 -17.46 19.23
N GLY A 444 -6.83 -18.48 19.43
CA GLY A 444 -7.97 -18.76 18.57
C GLY A 444 -9.13 -17.77 18.77
N ASP A 445 -10.31 -18.16 18.30
CA ASP A 445 -11.55 -17.40 18.54
C ASP A 445 -12.21 -17.79 19.89
N SER A 446 -11.74 -18.86 20.54
CA SER A 446 -12.21 -19.31 21.85
C SER A 446 -11.32 -18.78 22.98
N PHE A 447 -11.94 -18.20 24.01
CA PHE A 447 -11.25 -17.78 25.22
C PHE A 447 -10.99 -18.95 26.17
N SER A 448 -9.83 -18.91 26.83
CA SER A 448 -9.48 -19.84 27.89
C SER A 448 -10.12 -19.40 29.20
N THR A 449 -10.83 -20.31 29.85
CA THR A 449 -11.34 -20.10 31.22
C THR A 449 -10.17 -20.17 32.21
N PRO A 450 -9.97 -19.15 33.07
CA PRO A 450 -8.98 -19.25 34.13
C PRO A 450 -9.28 -20.43 35.06
N PRO A 451 -8.28 -21.19 35.53
CA PRO A 451 -8.48 -22.43 36.29
C PRO A 451 -9.04 -22.20 37.70
N TRP A 452 -9.12 -20.95 38.15
CA TRP A 452 -9.79 -20.55 39.40
C TRP A 452 -11.22 -20.03 39.19
N GLU A 453 -11.66 -19.93 37.94
CA GLU A 453 -13.04 -19.61 37.57
C GLU A 453 -13.78 -20.90 37.22
N ASP A 454 -15.08 -20.96 37.52
CA ASP A 454 -15.92 -22.16 37.31
C ASP A 454 -16.56 -22.22 35.91
N GLY A 455 -16.21 -21.31 35.00
CA GLY A 455 -16.74 -21.25 33.65
C GLY A 455 -18.17 -20.71 33.54
N SER A 456 -18.84 -20.40 34.66
CA SER A 456 -20.04 -19.57 34.64
C SER A 456 -19.61 -18.14 34.39
N LEU A 457 -19.49 -17.77 33.10
CA LEU A 457 -18.83 -16.58 32.52
C LEU A 457 -18.34 -15.48 33.47
N TYR A 458 -19.10 -14.98 34.45
CA TYR A 458 -18.60 -14.14 35.54
C TYR A 458 -19.37 -14.47 36.84
N ARG A 459 -18.77 -15.24 37.77
CA ARG A 459 -19.19 -15.43 39.19
C ARG A 459 -20.04 -14.27 39.75
N SER A 460 -21.07 -14.56 40.52
CA SER A 460 -21.93 -13.54 41.11
C SER A 460 -21.14 -12.52 41.97
N LEU A 461 -21.12 -11.26 41.54
CA LEU A 461 -20.57 -10.16 42.32
C LEU A 461 -21.56 -9.82 43.43
N ARG A 462 -21.10 -9.78 44.69
CA ARG A 462 -21.96 -9.38 45.81
C ARG A 462 -22.22 -7.87 45.71
N TYR A 463 -23.48 -7.47 45.53
CA TYR A 463 -23.92 -6.09 45.68
C TYR A 463 -24.95 -6.00 46.78
N ASP A 464 -24.86 -4.92 47.55
CA ASP A 464 -25.92 -4.48 48.44
C ASP A 464 -26.90 -3.66 47.59
N THR A 465 -28.14 -4.14 47.47
CA THR A 465 -29.27 -3.28 47.16
C THR A 465 -30.04 -3.19 48.45
N ASP A 466 -30.26 -1.99 48.96
CA ASP A 466 -30.85 -1.61 50.26
C ASP A 466 -32.14 -2.35 50.72
N PHE A 467 -32.60 -3.45 50.11
CA PHE A 467 -33.74 -4.26 50.55
C PHE A 467 -33.52 -5.77 50.29
N ASP A 468 -33.25 -6.50 51.38
CA ASP A 468 -33.69 -7.87 51.71
C ASP A 468 -33.55 -9.06 50.73
N ASN A 469 -32.89 -8.98 49.58
CA ASN A 469 -32.54 -10.18 48.80
C ASN A 469 -31.21 -10.07 48.05
N PRO A 470 -30.26 -11.01 48.24
CA PRO A 470 -29.09 -11.10 47.37
C PRO A 470 -29.57 -11.43 45.95
N THR A 471 -29.51 -10.45 45.05
CA THR A 471 -29.84 -10.69 43.65
C THR A 471 -28.56 -11.08 42.92
N PHE A 472 -28.51 -12.33 42.50
CA PHE A 472 -27.45 -12.86 41.64
C PHE A 472 -27.65 -12.30 40.23
N LEU A 473 -26.70 -11.50 39.72
CA LEU A 473 -26.61 -11.23 38.28
C LEU A 473 -25.91 -12.42 37.63
N THR A 474 -26.72 -13.32 37.07
CA THR A 474 -26.28 -14.28 36.06
C THR A 474 -26.19 -13.52 34.73
N ILE A 475 -25.02 -13.52 34.07
CA ILE A 475 -24.84 -12.98 32.72
C ILE A 475 -25.10 -14.08 31.70
#